data_AF-A0A2K3IW55-F1
#
_entry.id   AF-A0A2K3IW55-F1
#
_cell.length_a   1.000
_cell.length_b   1.000
_cell.length_c   1.000
_cell.angle_alpha   90.00
_cell.angle_beta   90.00
_cell.angle_gamma   90.00
#
_symmetry.space_group_name_H-M   'P 1'
#
loop_
_entity.id
_entity.type
_entity.pdbx_description
1 polymer ?
#
loop_
_entity_poly.entity_id
_entity_poly.type
_entity_poly.pdbx_seq_one_letter_code
_entity_poly.pdbx_strand_id
1 'polypeptide(L)'
;MIVDFNKVTIGADPEYFASYKYNDKYFVEPPVIFRKEFNADSFIAENDFEARHPIFIKKDDILIMEDGAAFEYTLPPVKTPKQMYEILDKADGLLSNFLKRYGYEFYNKPVINFDLERFNPEKIDDDLWMCMIFGCDEDYDALDDNYKCEIAEVTSHPFRYGGGHIHYGSKEEDISKTISEYFKPLVQISAICVGNTAIKNSKNPELEIQRGNYYGKAGRYRIQPHGLEYRSPSNSWTSDKDSIEKIFNAIEKTFEIFNNPKLGKEIINNYLESTVKAIRFADQNLSETILNEVGL
;
A
#
# COMPACT_ATOMS: atom_id res chain seq x y z
N MET A 1 7.73 26.87 6.59
CA MET A 1 6.85 26.45 5.50
C MET A 1 5.60 25.86 6.13
N ILE A 2 4.42 26.21 5.64
CA ILE A 2 3.15 25.77 6.22
C ILE A 2 2.32 25.15 5.11
N VAL A 3 2.10 23.85 5.19
CA VAL A 3 1.12 23.11 4.40
C VAL A 3 -0.21 23.17 5.14
N ASP A 4 -1.18 23.91 4.60
CA ASP A 4 -2.54 23.89 5.14
C ASP A 4 -3.21 22.54 4.84
N PHE A 5 -3.41 21.74 5.88
CA PHE A 5 -3.97 20.39 5.77
C PHE A 5 -5.36 20.37 5.13
N ASN A 6 -6.16 21.44 5.23
CA ASN A 6 -7.49 21.51 4.61
C ASN A 6 -7.44 21.49 3.07
N LYS A 7 -6.27 21.80 2.52
CA LYS A 7 -6.00 21.80 1.08
C LYS A 7 -5.30 20.52 0.62
N VAL A 8 -4.81 19.71 1.55
CA VAL A 8 -4.29 18.37 1.26
C VAL A 8 -5.47 17.45 0.94
N THR A 9 -5.26 16.55 0.00
CA THR A 9 -6.17 15.46 -0.33
C THR A 9 -5.43 14.13 -0.16
N ILE A 10 -6.16 13.13 0.32
CA ILE A 10 -5.62 11.81 0.64
C ILE A 10 -6.10 10.82 -0.42
N GLY A 11 -5.18 10.23 -1.16
CA GLY A 11 -5.45 9.09 -2.04
C GLY A 11 -4.99 7.78 -1.40
N ALA A 12 -5.46 6.67 -1.95
CA ALA A 12 -5.00 5.33 -1.59
C ALA A 12 -5.15 4.37 -2.78
N ASP A 13 -4.19 3.48 -2.90
CA ASP A 13 -4.06 2.42 -3.89
C ASP A 13 -3.78 1.09 -3.20
N PRO A 14 -4.75 0.55 -2.44
CA PRO A 14 -4.57 -0.75 -1.84
C PRO A 14 -4.48 -1.86 -2.89
N GLU A 15 -3.56 -2.78 -2.65
CA GLU A 15 -3.39 -4.02 -3.39
C GLU A 15 -4.15 -5.15 -2.67
N TYR A 16 -5.03 -5.84 -3.39
CA TYR A 16 -5.78 -6.98 -2.89
C TYR A 16 -5.64 -8.20 -3.77
N PHE A 17 -6.08 -9.35 -3.26
CA PHE A 17 -5.85 -10.63 -3.92
C PHE A 17 -7.16 -11.32 -4.28
N ALA A 18 -7.17 -11.91 -5.46
CA ALA A 18 -8.03 -13.06 -5.71
C ALA A 18 -7.41 -14.28 -5.04
N SER A 19 -8.23 -15.08 -4.39
CA SER A 19 -7.74 -16.24 -3.65
C SER A 19 -8.61 -17.48 -3.83
N TYR A 20 -7.97 -18.62 -3.67
CA TYR A 20 -8.62 -19.91 -3.46
C TYR A 20 -8.01 -20.59 -2.24
N LYS A 21 -8.78 -21.51 -1.64
CA LYS A 21 -8.38 -22.23 -0.44
C LYS A 21 -8.01 -23.68 -0.75
N TYR A 22 -6.83 -24.11 -0.34
CA TYR A 22 -6.37 -25.50 -0.44
C TYR A 22 -5.58 -25.88 0.82
N ASN A 23 -5.87 -27.05 1.41
CA ASN A 23 -5.23 -27.52 2.66
C ASN A 23 -5.14 -26.46 3.76
N ASP A 24 -6.26 -25.76 4.01
CA ASP A 24 -6.39 -24.68 4.99
C ASP A 24 -5.52 -23.42 4.79
N LYS A 25 -4.89 -23.28 3.61
CA LYS A 25 -4.15 -22.08 3.22
C LYS A 25 -4.85 -21.36 2.08
N TYR A 26 -4.69 -20.04 2.05
CA TYR A 26 -5.11 -19.20 0.94
C TYR A 26 -3.94 -18.99 -0.01
N PHE A 27 -4.21 -19.20 -1.29
CA PHE A 27 -3.26 -19.01 -2.37
C PHE A 27 -3.77 -17.92 -3.31
N VAL A 28 -2.85 -17.13 -3.84
CA VAL A 28 -3.16 -16.09 -4.81
C VAL A 28 -3.52 -16.68 -6.16
N GLU A 29 -4.55 -16.12 -6.79
CA GLU A 29 -4.81 -16.27 -8.21
C GLU A 29 -4.42 -14.96 -8.91
N PRO A 30 -3.31 -14.94 -9.67
CA PRO A 30 -2.86 -13.72 -10.34
C PRO A 30 -3.91 -13.16 -11.33
N PRO A 31 -4.09 -11.82 -11.44
CA PRO A 31 -5.03 -11.21 -12.38
C PRO A 31 -4.85 -11.66 -13.83
N VAL A 32 -3.61 -11.91 -14.27
CA VAL A 32 -3.30 -12.42 -15.62
C VAL A 32 -4.09 -13.68 -15.98
N ILE A 33 -4.39 -14.55 -15.01
CA ILE A 33 -5.15 -15.79 -15.22
C ILE A 33 -6.59 -15.46 -15.66
N PHE A 34 -7.18 -14.39 -15.13
CA PHE A 34 -8.52 -13.94 -15.51
C PHE A 34 -8.59 -13.53 -16.97
N ARG A 35 -7.57 -12.85 -17.50
CA ARG A 35 -7.50 -12.52 -18.94
C ARG A 35 -7.23 -13.74 -19.79
N LYS A 36 -6.23 -14.55 -19.44
CA LYS A 36 -5.69 -15.59 -20.32
C LYS A 36 -6.51 -16.88 -20.32
N GLU A 37 -6.99 -17.30 -19.15
CA GLU A 37 -7.75 -18.55 -19.02
C GLU A 37 -9.26 -18.31 -19.05
N PHE A 38 -9.72 -17.25 -18.36
CA PHE A 38 -11.15 -16.97 -18.24
C PHE A 38 -11.68 -15.98 -19.29
N ASN A 39 -10.81 -15.43 -20.15
CA ASN A 39 -11.15 -14.41 -21.15
C ASN A 39 -11.94 -13.23 -20.54
N ALA A 40 -11.57 -12.83 -19.32
CA ALA A 40 -12.18 -11.68 -18.67
C ALA A 40 -11.83 -10.40 -19.44
N ASP A 41 -12.86 -9.58 -19.67
CA ASP A 41 -12.69 -8.28 -20.33
C ASP A 41 -11.72 -7.40 -19.52
N SER A 42 -10.78 -6.81 -20.24
CA SER A 42 -9.82 -5.83 -19.70
C SER A 42 -9.39 -4.88 -20.81
N PHE A 43 -8.85 -3.72 -20.44
CA PHE A 43 -8.31 -2.76 -21.39
C PHE A 43 -7.10 -2.05 -20.81
N ILE A 44 -6.23 -1.54 -21.68
CA ILE A 44 -5.04 -0.77 -21.30
C ILE A 44 -5.41 0.72 -21.26
N ALA A 45 -4.94 1.44 -20.25
CA ALA A 45 -5.12 2.89 -20.19
C ALA A 45 -4.31 3.57 -21.32
N GLU A 46 -4.81 4.69 -21.88
CA GLU A 46 -4.14 5.39 -22.99
C GLU A 46 -2.72 5.87 -22.65
N ASN A 47 -2.44 6.08 -21.36
CA ASN A 47 -1.15 6.52 -20.83
C ASN A 47 -0.24 5.37 -20.35
N ASP A 48 -0.70 4.12 -20.41
CA ASP A 48 0.11 2.93 -20.12
C ASP A 48 0.65 2.36 -21.43
N PHE A 49 1.68 3.03 -21.96
CA PHE A 49 2.29 2.69 -23.25
C PHE A 49 2.96 1.32 -23.27
N GLU A 50 3.27 0.77 -22.09
CA GLU A 50 3.90 -0.54 -21.93
C GLU A 50 2.88 -1.64 -21.61
N ALA A 51 1.59 -1.30 -21.51
CA ALA A 51 0.51 -2.22 -21.22
C ALA A 51 0.75 -3.07 -19.96
N ARG A 52 1.40 -2.49 -18.95
CA ARG A 52 1.78 -3.17 -17.70
C ARG A 52 0.58 -3.41 -16.78
N HIS A 53 -0.43 -2.55 -16.85
CA HIS A 53 -1.54 -2.52 -15.90
C HIS A 53 -2.90 -2.61 -16.59
N PRO A 54 -3.26 -3.79 -17.16
CA PRO A 54 -4.62 -4.05 -17.62
C PRO A 54 -5.69 -3.71 -16.59
N ILE A 55 -6.66 -2.88 -16.98
CA ILE A 55 -7.80 -2.48 -16.16
C ILE A 55 -8.95 -3.48 -16.38
N PHE A 56 -9.36 -4.16 -15.31
CA PHE A 56 -10.50 -5.08 -15.33
C PHE A 56 -11.82 -4.39 -15.03
N ILE A 57 -11.80 -3.37 -14.17
CA ILE A 57 -12.99 -2.67 -13.72
C ILE A 57 -12.73 -1.17 -13.77
N LYS A 58 -13.60 -0.46 -14.50
CA LYS A 58 -13.71 0.99 -14.45
C LYS A 58 -15.14 1.37 -14.15
N LYS A 59 -15.37 1.98 -12.99
CA LYS A 59 -16.69 2.45 -12.59
C LYS A 59 -16.58 3.78 -11.87
N ASP A 60 -17.14 4.81 -12.49
CA ASP A 60 -16.93 6.20 -12.07
C ASP A 60 -15.41 6.49 -12.03
N ASP A 61 -14.90 7.02 -10.92
CA ASP A 61 -13.47 7.29 -10.72
C ASP A 61 -12.70 6.12 -10.09
N ILE A 62 -13.32 4.95 -9.95
CA ILE A 62 -12.67 3.73 -9.41
C ILE A 62 -12.11 2.92 -10.57
N LEU A 63 -10.81 2.66 -10.52
CA LEU A 63 -10.13 1.69 -11.39
C LEU A 63 -9.63 0.52 -10.55
N ILE A 64 -9.76 -0.69 -11.08
CA ILE A 64 -9.18 -1.90 -10.50
C ILE A 64 -8.39 -2.58 -11.61
N MET A 65 -7.09 -2.68 -11.41
CA MET A 65 -6.14 -3.09 -12.43
C MET A 65 -5.17 -4.14 -11.93
N GLU A 66 -4.46 -4.73 -12.88
CA GLU A 66 -3.40 -5.69 -12.62
C GLU A 66 -2.13 -5.01 -12.11
N ASP A 67 -1.61 -5.50 -10.99
CA ASP A 67 -0.28 -5.19 -10.48
C ASP A 67 0.43 -6.48 -10.05
N GLY A 68 1.15 -7.09 -11.00
CA GLY A 68 1.77 -8.39 -10.82
C GLY A 68 0.73 -9.45 -10.42
N ALA A 69 0.86 -9.99 -9.21
CA ALA A 69 -0.10 -10.96 -8.66
C ALA A 69 -1.25 -10.33 -7.84
N ALA A 70 -1.37 -9.00 -7.79
CA ALA A 70 -2.41 -8.29 -7.04
C ALA A 70 -3.39 -7.55 -7.99
N PHE A 71 -4.60 -7.32 -7.50
CA PHE A 71 -5.49 -6.30 -8.02
C PHE A 71 -5.22 -5.00 -7.26
N GLU A 72 -4.65 -4.00 -7.93
CA GLU A 72 -4.42 -2.68 -7.38
C GLU A 72 -5.63 -1.77 -7.67
N TYR A 73 -6.05 -1.03 -6.65
CA TYR A 73 -7.08 -0.01 -6.82
C TYR A 73 -6.44 1.32 -7.17
N THR A 74 -7.08 2.11 -8.02
CA THR A 74 -6.87 3.56 -8.05
C THR A 74 -8.17 4.23 -7.66
N LEU A 75 -8.11 4.92 -6.52
CA LEU A 75 -9.26 5.58 -5.92
C LEU A 75 -9.14 7.10 -6.07
N PRO A 76 -10.25 7.83 -6.25
CA PRO A 76 -10.20 9.28 -6.27
C PRO A 76 -9.74 9.81 -4.90
N PRO A 77 -8.97 10.90 -4.89
CA PRO A 77 -8.49 11.47 -3.64
C PRO A 77 -9.65 12.07 -2.83
N VAL A 78 -9.61 11.91 -1.52
CA VAL A 78 -10.66 12.32 -0.59
C VAL A 78 -10.16 13.31 0.46
N LYS A 79 -11.08 13.87 1.25
CA LYS A 79 -10.74 14.77 2.37
C LYS A 79 -11.11 14.23 3.74
N THR A 80 -11.89 13.15 3.80
CA THR A 80 -12.42 12.64 5.06
C THR A 80 -12.32 11.12 5.11
N PRO A 81 -12.17 10.52 6.31
CA PRO A 81 -12.15 9.07 6.47
C PRO A 81 -13.47 8.42 6.02
N LYS A 82 -14.59 9.13 6.19
CA LYS A 82 -15.91 8.66 5.72
C LYS A 82 -15.93 8.47 4.19
N GLN A 83 -15.43 9.45 3.44
CA GLN A 83 -15.35 9.35 1.98
C GLN A 83 -14.42 8.21 1.55
N MET A 84 -13.27 8.04 2.22
CA MET A 84 -12.36 6.93 1.95
C MET A 84 -13.06 5.58 2.13
N TYR A 85 -13.74 5.39 3.27
CA TYR A 85 -14.46 4.15 3.57
C TYR A 85 -15.58 3.87 2.55
N GLU A 86 -16.39 4.86 2.19
CA GLU A 86 -17.49 4.69 1.22
C GLU A 86 -16.98 4.29 -0.18
N ILE A 87 -15.84 4.84 -0.61
CA ILE A 87 -15.21 4.49 -1.88
C ILE A 87 -14.59 3.10 -1.83
N LEU A 88 -13.89 2.75 -0.75
CA LEU A 88 -13.31 1.42 -0.55
C LEU A 88 -14.38 0.33 -0.51
N ASP A 89 -15.44 0.50 0.29
CA ASP A 89 -16.54 -0.46 0.40
C ASP A 89 -17.20 -0.73 -0.96
N LYS A 90 -17.36 0.34 -1.76
CA LYS A 90 -17.85 0.23 -3.13
C LYS A 90 -16.87 -0.54 -4.03
N ALA A 91 -15.57 -0.23 -3.97
CA ALA A 91 -14.54 -0.89 -4.77
C ALA A 91 -14.40 -2.38 -4.42
N ASP A 92 -14.40 -2.71 -3.13
CA ASP A 92 -14.40 -4.07 -2.60
C ASP A 92 -15.62 -4.86 -3.07
N GLY A 93 -16.80 -4.23 -3.07
CA GLY A 93 -18.00 -4.81 -3.66
C GLY A 93 -17.86 -5.10 -5.16
N LEU A 94 -17.17 -4.25 -5.92
CA LEU A 94 -16.91 -4.47 -7.35
C LEU A 94 -15.95 -5.65 -7.57
N LEU A 95 -14.80 -5.66 -6.89
CA LEU A 95 -13.83 -6.75 -7.02
C LEU A 95 -14.43 -8.07 -6.53
N SER A 96 -15.08 -8.09 -5.36
CA SER A 96 -15.72 -9.29 -4.83
C SER A 96 -16.75 -9.88 -5.80
N ASN A 97 -17.58 -9.05 -6.43
CA ASN A 97 -18.56 -9.50 -7.42
C ASN A 97 -17.92 -9.96 -8.73
N PHE A 98 -16.78 -9.40 -9.12
CA PHE A 98 -16.01 -9.88 -10.26
C PHE A 98 -15.43 -11.27 -9.97
N LEU A 99 -14.71 -11.43 -8.86
CA LEU A 99 -14.04 -12.68 -8.48
C LEU A 99 -15.01 -13.85 -8.29
N LYS A 100 -16.17 -13.59 -7.66
CA LYS A 100 -17.21 -14.62 -7.45
C LYS A 100 -17.73 -15.24 -8.75
N ARG A 101 -17.71 -14.52 -9.88
CA ARG A 101 -18.14 -15.07 -11.18
C ARG A 101 -17.23 -16.19 -11.67
N TYR A 102 -15.99 -16.18 -11.21
CA TYR A 102 -14.95 -17.15 -11.58
C TYR A 102 -14.65 -18.14 -10.45
N GLY A 103 -15.40 -18.08 -9.34
CA GLY A 103 -15.23 -19.00 -8.20
C GLY A 103 -14.09 -18.65 -7.24
N TYR A 104 -13.61 -17.40 -7.25
CA TYR A 104 -12.55 -16.93 -6.36
C TYR A 104 -13.07 -16.03 -5.24
N GLU A 105 -12.30 -15.97 -4.15
CA GLU A 105 -12.59 -15.17 -2.96
C GLU A 105 -11.74 -13.91 -2.94
N PHE A 106 -12.37 -12.79 -2.57
CA PHE A 106 -11.67 -11.55 -2.27
C PHE A 106 -10.88 -11.68 -0.98
N TYR A 107 -9.59 -11.35 -1.02
CA TYR A 107 -8.67 -11.49 0.10
C TYR A 107 -7.90 -10.19 0.35
N ASN A 108 -8.12 -9.60 1.53
CA ASN A 108 -7.64 -8.27 1.91
C ASN A 108 -6.66 -8.29 3.08
N LYS A 109 -5.77 -9.28 3.12
CA LYS A 109 -4.73 -9.37 4.16
C LYS A 109 -3.34 -9.03 3.60
N PRO A 110 -2.38 -8.67 4.48
CA PRO A 110 -1.05 -8.22 4.07
C PRO A 110 -0.22 -9.24 3.31
N VAL A 111 -0.50 -10.53 3.50
CA VAL A 111 0.28 -11.64 2.93
C VAL A 111 -0.66 -12.71 2.41
N ILE A 112 -0.34 -13.23 1.23
CA ILE A 112 -0.97 -14.41 0.64
C ILE A 112 0.10 -15.36 0.09
N ASN A 113 -0.17 -16.67 0.10
CA ASN A 113 0.76 -17.68 -0.40
C ASN A 113 0.73 -17.72 -1.93
N PHE A 114 1.84 -18.10 -2.54
CA PHE A 114 1.91 -18.49 -3.95
C PHE A 114 1.93 -20.01 -4.07
N ASP A 115 1.13 -20.56 -4.98
CA ASP A 115 1.07 -22.00 -5.22
C ASP A 115 2.13 -22.41 -6.24
N LEU A 116 3.33 -22.75 -5.77
CA LEU A 116 4.44 -23.16 -6.64
C LEU A 116 4.24 -24.53 -7.30
N GLU A 117 3.31 -25.34 -6.80
CA GLU A 117 2.98 -26.61 -7.47
C GLU A 117 2.18 -26.34 -8.74
N ARG A 118 1.23 -25.41 -8.66
CA ARG A 118 0.43 -24.97 -9.81
C ARG A 118 1.21 -24.04 -10.74
N PHE A 119 1.90 -23.04 -10.19
CA PHE A 119 2.66 -22.03 -10.91
C PHE A 119 4.14 -22.36 -10.87
N ASN A 120 4.52 -23.47 -11.49
CA ASN A 120 5.91 -23.87 -11.59
C ASN A 120 6.66 -22.91 -12.55
N PRO A 121 7.68 -22.16 -12.08
CA PRO A 121 8.45 -21.21 -12.90
C PRO A 121 8.99 -21.79 -14.21
N GLU A 122 9.30 -23.08 -14.25
CA GLU A 122 9.86 -23.74 -15.44
C GLU A 122 8.80 -24.05 -16.52
N LYS A 123 7.51 -23.87 -16.21
CA LYS A 123 6.38 -24.34 -17.03
C LYS A 123 5.35 -23.26 -17.36
N ILE A 124 5.60 -22.02 -16.94
CA ILE A 124 4.72 -20.88 -17.16
C ILE A 124 5.27 -19.99 -18.28
N ASP A 125 4.41 -19.16 -18.85
CA ASP A 125 4.82 -18.16 -19.83
C ASP A 125 5.32 -16.87 -19.19
N ASP A 126 5.88 -15.99 -20.02
CA ASP A 126 6.52 -14.75 -19.59
C ASP A 126 5.56 -13.83 -18.81
N ASP A 127 4.28 -13.73 -19.20
CA ASP A 127 3.32 -12.87 -18.51
C ASP A 127 3.12 -13.34 -17.06
N LEU A 128 2.94 -14.65 -16.87
CA LEU A 128 2.74 -15.23 -15.55
C LEU A 128 4.04 -15.23 -14.73
N TRP A 129 5.20 -15.39 -15.39
CA TRP A 129 6.51 -15.24 -14.75
C TRP A 129 6.72 -13.82 -14.22
N MET A 130 6.29 -12.78 -14.94
CA MET A 130 6.37 -11.40 -14.46
C MET A 130 5.53 -11.16 -13.19
N CYS A 131 4.39 -11.84 -13.03
CA CYS A 131 3.60 -11.79 -11.79
C CYS A 131 4.31 -12.43 -10.58
N MET A 132 5.38 -13.19 -10.81
CA MET A 132 6.16 -13.92 -9.81
C MET A 132 7.47 -13.22 -9.41
N ILE A 133 7.72 -12.05 -10.02
CA ILE A 133 8.82 -11.14 -9.69
C ILE A 133 8.23 -9.91 -9.00
N PHE A 134 8.76 -9.55 -7.83
CA PHE A 134 8.32 -8.39 -7.07
C PHE A 134 9.39 -7.30 -7.08
N GLY A 135 8.97 -6.03 -7.06
CA GLY A 135 9.89 -4.88 -7.04
C GLY A 135 10.32 -4.38 -8.43
N CYS A 136 9.49 -4.58 -9.45
CA CYS A 136 9.80 -4.15 -10.83
C CYS A 136 9.66 -2.63 -11.04
N ASP A 137 8.81 -1.95 -10.26
CA ASP A 137 8.69 -0.50 -10.33
C ASP A 137 9.56 0.20 -9.28
N GLU A 138 10.03 1.40 -9.63
CA GLU A 138 10.94 2.17 -8.76
C GLU A 138 10.27 2.53 -7.42
N ASP A 139 10.93 2.18 -6.32
CA ASP A 139 10.62 2.59 -4.94
C ASP A 139 11.91 3.11 -4.31
N TYR A 140 11.79 4.11 -3.46
CA TYR A 140 12.90 4.83 -2.84
C TYR A 140 12.86 4.66 -1.32
N ASP A 141 13.95 5.00 -0.63
CA ASP A 141 14.01 4.95 0.83
C ASP A 141 14.41 6.29 1.42
N ALA A 142 13.53 6.91 2.21
CA ALA A 142 13.83 8.17 2.90
C ALA A 142 14.84 7.99 4.07
N LEU A 143 15.22 6.74 4.37
CA LEU A 143 16.18 6.37 5.40
C LEU A 143 17.52 5.91 4.82
N ASP A 144 17.57 5.57 3.52
CA ASP A 144 18.76 5.13 2.82
C ASP A 144 18.79 5.66 1.38
N ASP A 145 19.57 6.72 1.15
CA ASP A 145 19.73 7.34 -0.17
C ASP A 145 20.40 6.41 -1.20
N ASN A 146 21.02 5.30 -0.76
CA ASN A 146 21.65 4.32 -1.65
C ASN A 146 20.76 3.10 -1.90
N TYR A 147 19.51 3.14 -1.43
CA TYR A 147 18.57 2.04 -1.62
C TYR A 147 18.39 1.73 -3.11
N LYS A 148 18.34 0.43 -3.41
CA LYS A 148 17.95 -0.10 -4.71
C LYS A 148 16.78 -1.03 -4.49
N CYS A 149 15.77 -0.92 -5.35
CA CYS A 149 14.57 -1.75 -5.25
C CYS A 149 14.97 -3.23 -5.14
N GLU A 150 14.46 -3.89 -4.09
CA GLU A 150 14.77 -5.29 -3.79
C GLU A 150 13.94 -6.15 -4.74
N ILE A 151 14.57 -6.70 -5.78
CA ILE A 151 13.92 -7.67 -6.65
C ILE A 151 13.86 -9.00 -5.92
N ALA A 152 12.66 -9.48 -5.67
CA ALA A 152 12.42 -10.78 -5.02
C ALA A 152 11.66 -11.72 -5.96
N GLU A 153 12.09 -12.97 -6.01
CA GLU A 153 11.43 -14.03 -6.78
C GLU A 153 10.65 -14.95 -5.86
N VAL A 154 9.48 -15.37 -6.31
CA VAL A 154 8.59 -16.22 -5.54
C VAL A 154 9.18 -17.62 -5.24
N THR A 155 10.17 -18.06 -6.01
CA THR A 155 10.91 -19.33 -5.80
C THR A 155 11.71 -19.34 -4.50
N SER A 156 12.28 -18.20 -4.16
CA SER A 156 12.99 -17.97 -2.89
C SER A 156 12.04 -17.57 -1.76
N HIS A 157 10.85 -17.08 -2.14
CA HIS A 157 9.96 -16.38 -1.26
C HIS A 157 8.49 -16.55 -1.70
N PRO A 158 7.82 -17.66 -1.34
CA PRO A 158 6.54 -18.07 -1.93
C PRO A 158 5.33 -17.29 -1.38
N PHE A 159 5.46 -15.98 -1.27
CA PHE A 159 4.45 -15.08 -0.73
C PHE A 159 4.35 -13.82 -1.58
N ARG A 160 3.13 -13.29 -1.70
CA ARG A 160 2.86 -11.95 -2.22
C ARG A 160 2.40 -11.05 -1.08
N TYR A 161 2.78 -9.77 -1.17
CA TYR A 161 2.51 -8.74 -0.19
C TYR A 161 1.53 -7.72 -0.71
N GLY A 162 0.55 -7.34 0.11
CA GLY A 162 -0.41 -6.28 -0.21
C GLY A 162 0.08 -4.93 0.30
N GLY A 163 0.31 -4.01 -0.61
CA GLY A 163 0.45 -2.57 -0.34
C GLY A 163 -0.88 -1.93 0.08
N GLY A 164 -0.81 -0.97 0.99
CA GLY A 164 -1.91 -0.03 1.25
C GLY A 164 -1.34 1.36 1.20
N HIS A 165 -0.83 1.79 0.03
CA HIS A 165 -0.08 3.04 -0.03
C HIS A 165 -1.02 4.24 0.12
N ILE A 166 -0.45 5.32 0.64
CA ILE A 166 -1.18 6.52 1.01
C ILE A 166 -0.58 7.68 0.23
N HIS A 167 -1.43 8.39 -0.49
CA HIS A 167 -1.02 9.53 -1.31
C HIS A 167 -1.35 10.83 -0.62
N TYR A 168 -0.34 11.68 -0.47
CA TYR A 168 -0.50 13.06 -0.05
C TYR A 168 -0.40 13.96 -1.27
N GLY A 169 -1.52 14.56 -1.66
CA GLY A 169 -1.57 15.47 -2.80
C GLY A 169 -2.33 16.75 -2.52
N SER A 170 -2.38 17.63 -3.51
CA SER A 170 -3.20 18.84 -3.49
C SER A 170 -3.55 19.29 -4.91
N LYS A 171 -4.68 20.00 -5.04
CA LYS A 171 -5.00 20.74 -6.27
C LYS A 171 -4.22 22.05 -6.38
N GLU A 172 -3.65 22.53 -5.29
CA GLU A 172 -2.82 23.72 -5.26
C GLU A 172 -1.36 23.33 -5.53
N GLU A 173 -0.83 23.80 -6.66
CA GLU A 173 0.51 23.45 -7.14
C GLU A 173 1.61 23.73 -6.10
N ASP A 174 1.53 24.87 -5.40
CA ASP A 174 2.50 25.23 -4.36
C ASP A 174 2.54 24.23 -3.20
N ILE A 175 1.40 23.62 -2.86
CA ILE A 175 1.31 22.61 -1.80
C ILE A 175 1.89 21.28 -2.29
N SER A 176 1.50 20.84 -3.48
CA SER A 176 2.03 19.60 -4.07
C SER A 176 3.55 19.70 -4.26
N LYS A 177 4.03 20.85 -4.74
CA LYS A 177 5.47 21.14 -4.86
C LYS A 177 6.17 21.10 -3.51
N THR A 178 5.58 21.72 -2.49
CA THR A 178 6.11 21.67 -1.11
C THR A 178 6.24 20.23 -0.60
N ILE A 179 5.19 19.42 -0.77
CA ILE A 179 5.18 18.00 -0.38
C ILE A 179 6.33 17.25 -1.09
N SER A 180 6.49 17.47 -2.40
CA SER A 180 7.53 16.83 -3.19
C SER A 180 8.95 17.34 -2.90
N GLU A 181 9.13 18.61 -2.54
CA GLU A 181 10.45 19.17 -2.20
C GLU A 181 10.93 18.72 -0.81
N TYR A 182 10.00 18.57 0.13
CA TYR A 182 10.30 18.25 1.54
C TYR A 182 9.84 16.83 1.91
N PHE A 183 9.88 15.92 0.94
CA PHE A 183 9.38 14.56 1.10
C PHE A 183 10.09 13.78 2.22
N LYS A 184 11.42 13.90 2.38
CA LYS A 184 12.17 13.10 3.37
C LYS A 184 11.64 13.22 4.80
N PRO A 185 11.56 14.42 5.40
CA PRO A 185 10.98 14.56 6.73
C PRO A 185 9.50 14.16 6.76
N LEU A 186 8.74 14.40 5.69
CA LEU A 186 7.34 13.99 5.62
C LEU A 186 7.17 12.45 5.67
N VAL A 187 8.00 11.70 4.94
CA VAL A 187 8.02 10.23 4.98
C VAL A 187 8.46 9.73 6.37
N GLN A 188 9.50 10.32 6.94
CA GLN A 188 9.99 9.94 8.28
C GLN A 188 8.93 10.16 9.37
N ILE A 189 8.24 11.31 9.34
CA ILE A 189 7.15 11.61 10.28
C ILE A 189 5.94 10.70 9.99
N SER A 190 5.64 10.41 8.72
CA SER A 190 4.60 9.44 8.34
C SER A 190 4.91 8.05 8.89
N ALA A 191 6.16 7.60 8.87
CA ALA A 191 6.54 6.35 9.51
C ALA A 191 6.23 6.34 11.00
N ILE A 192 6.56 7.43 11.69
CA ILE A 192 6.37 7.56 13.13
C ILE A 192 4.88 7.60 13.49
N CYS A 193 4.07 8.35 12.74
CA CYS A 193 2.65 8.50 13.05
C CYS A 193 1.80 7.42 12.36
N VAL A 194 1.79 7.40 11.03
CA VAL A 194 0.95 6.53 10.21
C VAL A 194 1.43 5.09 10.25
N GLY A 195 2.74 4.86 10.08
CA GLY A 195 3.32 3.51 10.11
C GLY A 195 3.10 2.79 11.44
N ASN A 196 3.41 3.44 12.57
CA ASN A 196 3.11 2.87 13.89
C ASN A 196 1.60 2.72 14.13
N THR A 197 0.76 3.65 13.67
CA THR A 197 -0.70 3.51 13.78
C THR A 197 -1.21 2.27 13.05
N ALA A 198 -0.70 2.01 11.84
CA ALA A 198 -1.04 0.82 11.06
C ALA A 198 -0.64 -0.47 11.81
N ILE A 199 0.59 -0.53 12.35
CA ILE A 199 1.08 -1.70 13.09
C ILE A 199 0.28 -1.93 14.37
N LYS A 200 0.15 -0.90 15.20
CA LYS A 200 -0.57 -0.97 16.49
C LYS A 200 -2.01 -1.44 16.33
N ASN A 201 -2.66 -1.08 15.22
CA ASN A 201 -4.05 -1.44 14.96
C ASN A 201 -4.21 -2.63 13.99
N SER A 202 -3.12 -3.25 13.53
CA SER A 202 -3.22 -4.40 12.62
C SER A 202 -3.89 -5.57 13.33
N LYS A 203 -4.89 -6.16 12.65
CA LYS A 203 -5.58 -7.38 13.09
C LYS A 203 -4.82 -8.65 12.70
N ASN A 204 -3.73 -8.51 11.93
CA ASN A 204 -2.93 -9.63 11.43
C ASN A 204 -1.44 -9.45 11.77
N PRO A 205 -1.05 -9.27 13.05
CA PRO A 205 0.33 -8.94 13.42
C PRO A 205 1.34 -9.99 12.92
N GLU A 206 0.99 -11.28 12.92
CA GLU A 206 1.86 -12.33 12.37
C GLU A 206 2.16 -12.16 10.87
N LEU A 207 1.16 -11.71 10.09
CA LEU A 207 1.34 -11.41 8.67
C LEU A 207 2.14 -10.13 8.46
N GLU A 208 2.00 -9.14 9.35
CA GLU A 208 2.83 -7.92 9.32
C GLU A 208 4.30 -8.24 9.64
N ILE A 209 4.60 -9.15 10.57
CA ILE A 209 5.98 -9.61 10.84
C ILE A 209 6.58 -10.22 9.59
N GLN A 210 5.81 -11.06 8.91
CA GLN A 210 6.26 -11.69 7.67
C GLN A 210 6.52 -10.63 6.59
N ARG A 211 5.60 -9.69 6.39
CA ARG A 211 5.72 -8.59 5.43
C ARG A 211 6.89 -7.66 5.73
N GLY A 212 7.03 -7.19 6.97
CA GLY A 212 7.99 -6.15 7.37
C GLY A 212 9.45 -6.52 7.15
N ASN A 213 9.76 -7.82 7.00
CA ASN A 213 11.11 -8.28 6.64
C ASN A 213 11.47 -8.05 5.17
N TYR A 214 10.49 -7.99 4.28
CA TYR A 214 10.69 -7.98 2.82
C TYR A 214 10.08 -6.76 2.13
N TYR A 215 8.90 -6.31 2.57
CA TYR A 215 8.12 -5.28 1.90
C TYR A 215 7.54 -4.26 2.90
N GLY A 216 7.36 -3.02 2.46
CA GLY A 216 6.74 -1.96 3.28
C GLY A 216 7.60 -1.47 4.44
N LYS A 217 8.93 -1.42 4.28
CA LYS A 217 9.85 -0.85 5.28
C LYS A 217 9.53 0.63 5.55
N ALA A 218 9.89 1.12 6.73
CA ALA A 218 9.45 2.41 7.27
C ALA A 218 9.70 3.64 6.37
N GLY A 219 10.72 3.61 5.52
CA GLY A 219 11.10 4.73 4.67
C GLY A 219 10.61 4.68 3.22
N ARG A 220 9.79 3.69 2.84
CA ARG A 220 9.38 3.43 1.45
C ARG A 220 8.49 4.54 0.91
N TYR A 221 8.83 5.08 -0.26
CA TYR A 221 8.08 6.17 -0.88
C TYR A 221 8.30 6.27 -2.39
N ARG A 222 7.37 6.95 -3.06
CA ARG A 222 7.50 7.37 -4.45
C ARG A 222 7.05 8.82 -4.62
N ILE A 223 7.75 9.60 -5.44
CA ILE A 223 7.31 10.94 -5.84
C ILE A 223 6.46 10.82 -7.09
N GLN A 224 5.29 11.44 -7.05
CA GLN A 224 4.37 11.48 -8.18
C GLN A 224 4.13 12.94 -8.60
N PRO A 225 3.66 13.21 -9.83
CA PRO A 225 3.39 14.57 -10.29
C PRO A 225 2.45 15.37 -9.39
N HIS A 226 1.58 14.68 -8.64
CA HIS A 226 0.58 15.28 -7.76
C HIS A 226 0.94 15.23 -6.27
N GLY A 227 2.14 14.75 -5.90
CA GLY A 227 2.64 14.80 -4.53
C GLY A 227 3.51 13.60 -4.13
N LEU A 228 3.27 13.09 -2.92
CA LEU A 228 4.06 12.03 -2.30
C LEU A 228 3.19 10.80 -2.06
N GLU A 229 3.70 9.64 -2.46
CA GLU A 229 3.14 8.34 -2.13
C GLU A 229 3.97 7.70 -1.01
N TYR A 230 3.34 7.45 0.13
CA TYR A 230 3.91 6.76 1.28
C TYR A 230 3.55 5.27 1.25
N ARG A 231 4.56 4.40 1.09
CA ARG A 231 4.38 2.99 0.66
C ARG A 231 4.56 1.95 1.77
N SER A 232 4.86 2.36 2.99
CA SER A 232 5.11 1.40 4.08
C SER A 232 3.87 0.62 4.56
N PRO A 233 2.69 1.23 4.74
CA PRO A 233 1.53 0.50 5.28
C PRO A 233 1.08 -0.64 4.37
N SER A 234 0.61 -1.73 4.98
CA SER A 234 -0.06 -2.83 4.28
C SER A 234 -1.51 -2.47 3.97
N ASN A 235 -2.18 -3.29 3.18
CA ASN A 235 -3.63 -3.18 2.98
C ASN A 235 -4.47 -3.46 4.25
N SER A 236 -3.88 -3.78 5.41
CA SER A 236 -4.66 -4.03 6.65
C SER A 236 -5.49 -2.83 7.08
N TRP A 237 -4.98 -1.60 6.89
CA TRP A 237 -5.61 -0.41 7.44
C TRP A 237 -6.91 0.00 6.71
N THR A 238 -7.11 -0.51 5.49
CA THR A 238 -8.32 -0.25 4.69
C THR A 238 -9.47 -1.19 5.03
N SER A 239 -9.27 -2.13 5.97
CA SER A 239 -10.22 -3.22 6.24
C SER A 239 -11.53 -2.81 6.89
N ASP A 240 -11.57 -1.66 7.58
CA ASP A 240 -12.77 -1.16 8.22
C ASP A 240 -12.69 0.35 8.52
N LYS A 241 -13.85 0.92 8.86
CA LYS A 241 -14.00 2.34 9.12
C LYS A 241 -13.16 2.87 10.29
N ASP A 242 -13.01 2.11 11.38
CA ASP A 242 -12.24 2.53 12.56
C ASP A 242 -10.74 2.55 12.24
N SER A 243 -10.25 1.55 11.52
CA SER A 243 -8.87 1.51 11.02
C SER A 243 -8.56 2.71 10.11
N ILE A 244 -9.46 3.04 9.18
CA ILE A 244 -9.33 4.20 8.30
C ILE A 244 -9.34 5.51 9.09
N GLU A 245 -10.25 5.66 10.06
CA GLU A 245 -10.34 6.86 10.89
C GLU A 245 -9.05 7.12 11.68
N LYS A 246 -8.47 6.07 12.25
CA LYS A 246 -7.18 6.16 12.97
C LYS A 246 -6.03 6.58 12.05
N ILE A 247 -5.98 6.06 10.82
CA ILE A 247 -4.98 6.48 9.85
C ILE A 247 -5.16 7.96 9.49
N PHE A 248 -6.39 8.44 9.28
CA PHE A 248 -6.62 9.85 9.01
C PHE A 248 -6.18 10.76 10.17
N ASN A 249 -6.45 10.37 11.41
CA ASN A 249 -5.96 11.09 12.59
C ASN A 249 -4.42 11.14 12.63
N ALA A 250 -3.76 10.02 12.29
CA ALA A 250 -2.31 9.96 12.23
C ALA A 250 -1.72 10.80 11.07
N ILE A 251 -2.43 10.90 9.94
CA ILE A 251 -2.06 11.78 8.82
C ILE A 251 -2.20 13.24 9.23
N GLU A 252 -3.29 13.64 9.88
CA GLU A 252 -3.45 15.01 10.37
C GLU A 252 -2.32 15.38 11.35
N LYS A 253 -2.00 14.49 12.29
CA LYS A 253 -0.86 14.65 13.21
C LYS A 253 0.49 14.73 12.48
N THR A 254 0.66 13.96 11.41
CA THR A 254 1.84 14.03 10.55
C THR A 254 2.03 15.44 10.00
N PHE A 255 0.97 16.05 9.45
CA PHE A 255 1.04 17.42 8.92
C PHE A 255 1.20 18.48 10.02
N GLU A 256 0.62 18.29 11.20
CA GLU A 256 0.85 19.16 12.36
C GLU A 256 2.34 19.20 12.74
N ILE A 257 2.98 18.03 12.86
CA ILE A 257 4.40 17.90 13.20
C ILE A 257 5.28 18.44 12.05
N PHE A 258 4.95 18.09 10.81
CA PHE A 258 5.68 18.53 9.62
C PHE A 258 5.71 20.06 9.48
N ASN A 259 4.60 20.73 9.80
CA ASN A 259 4.48 22.19 9.80
C ASN A 259 5.28 22.88 10.93
N ASN A 260 5.81 22.12 11.88
CA ASN A 260 6.71 22.59 12.93
C ASN A 260 8.09 21.93 12.79
N PRO A 261 9.00 22.45 11.94
CA PRO A 261 10.27 21.80 11.63
C PRO A 261 11.16 21.51 12.85
N LYS A 262 11.07 22.34 13.91
CA LYS A 262 11.83 22.10 15.15
C LYS A 262 11.30 20.85 15.87
N LEU A 263 9.98 20.76 16.04
CA LEU A 263 9.33 19.59 16.62
C LEU A 263 9.53 18.35 15.74
N GLY A 264 9.35 18.47 14.41
CA GLY A 264 9.56 17.37 13.48
C GLY A 264 10.97 16.78 13.60
N LYS A 265 12.01 17.63 13.66
CA LYS A 265 13.38 17.18 13.85
C LYS A 265 13.58 16.47 15.19
N GLU A 266 12.98 16.98 16.26
CA GLU A 266 13.05 16.37 17.59
C GLU A 266 12.41 14.98 17.61
N ILE A 267 11.18 14.87 17.09
CA ILE A 267 10.43 13.61 16.99
C ILE A 267 11.19 12.59 16.13
N ILE A 268 11.70 13.01 14.97
CA ILE A 268 12.50 12.14 14.10
C ILE A 268 13.72 11.59 14.86
N ASN A 269 14.49 12.46 15.51
CA ASN A 269 15.69 12.04 16.24
C ASN A 269 15.39 11.07 17.38
N ASN A 270 14.26 11.24 18.07
CA ASN A 270 13.92 10.46 19.25
C ASN A 270 13.29 9.09 18.90
N TYR A 271 12.48 9.02 17.84
CA TYR A 271 11.59 7.88 17.63
C TYR A 271 11.80 7.14 16.31
N LEU A 272 12.58 7.66 15.36
CA LEU A 272 12.71 7.02 14.05
C LEU A 272 13.37 5.63 14.13
N GLU A 273 14.42 5.46 14.92
CA GLU A 273 15.07 4.14 15.07
C GLU A 273 14.12 3.10 15.67
N SER A 274 13.39 3.48 16.72
CA SER A 274 12.38 2.64 17.36
C SER A 274 11.22 2.33 16.41
N THR A 275 10.82 3.30 15.58
CA THR A 275 9.79 3.13 14.55
C THR A 275 10.21 2.12 13.50
N VAL A 276 11.47 2.15 13.03
CA VAL A 276 11.99 1.16 12.08
C VAL A 276 11.89 -0.25 12.67
N LYS A 277 12.25 -0.42 13.94
CA LYS A 277 12.12 -1.71 14.66
C LYS A 277 10.65 -2.13 14.78
N ALA A 278 9.78 -1.22 15.19
CA ALA A 278 8.37 -1.49 15.39
C ALA A 278 7.68 -1.93 14.09
N ILE A 279 7.94 -1.22 12.98
CA ILE A 279 7.38 -1.55 11.66
C ILE A 279 7.93 -2.87 11.14
N ARG A 280 9.24 -3.10 11.22
CA ARG A 280 9.86 -4.33 10.69
C ARG A 280 9.38 -5.59 11.40
N PHE A 281 9.19 -5.51 12.72
CA PHE A 281 8.84 -6.64 13.57
C PHE A 281 7.39 -6.63 14.05
N ALA A 282 6.56 -5.77 13.47
CA ALA A 282 5.17 -5.53 13.88
C ALA A 282 4.97 -5.43 15.40
N ASP A 283 5.87 -4.73 16.11
CA ASP A 283 5.83 -4.60 17.57
C ASP A 283 4.74 -3.60 17.97
N GLN A 284 3.54 -4.11 18.24
CA GLN A 284 2.38 -3.29 18.58
C GLN A 284 2.55 -2.50 19.88
N ASN A 285 3.30 -3.02 20.85
CA ASN A 285 3.55 -2.34 22.13
C ASN A 285 4.54 -1.19 21.95
N LEU A 286 5.60 -1.41 21.17
CA LEU A 286 6.55 -0.36 20.84
C LEU A 286 5.88 0.73 20.00
N SER A 287 5.05 0.36 19.02
CA SER A 287 4.25 1.32 18.26
C SER A 287 3.31 2.11 19.17
N GLU A 288 2.59 1.48 20.09
CA GLU A 288 1.73 2.17 21.06
C GLU A 288 2.52 3.14 21.95
N THR A 289 3.70 2.73 22.42
CA THR A 289 4.59 3.61 23.21
C THR A 289 4.98 4.85 22.41
N ILE A 290 5.41 4.69 21.15
CA ILE A 290 5.79 5.81 20.28
C ILE A 290 4.59 6.72 20.02
N LEU A 291 3.41 6.16 19.74
CA LEU A 291 2.19 6.93 19.45
C LEU A 291 1.79 7.81 20.64
N ASN A 292 1.77 7.25 21.85
CA ASN A 292 1.45 8.01 23.07
C ASN A 292 2.39 9.22 23.26
N GLU A 293 3.68 9.04 22.97
CA GLU A 293 4.70 10.10 23.08
C GLU A 293 4.53 11.22 22.04
N VAL A 294 4.02 10.89 20.85
CA VAL A 294 3.69 11.89 19.82
C VAL A 294 2.25 12.42 19.91
N GLY A 295 1.48 11.98 20.90
CA GLY A 295 0.12 12.43 21.17
C GLY A 295 -0.95 11.78 20.29
N LEU A 296 -0.80 10.49 19.97
CA LEU A 296 -1.74 9.62 19.24
C LEU A 296 -2.13 8.39 20.04
#